data_AF-L8FT78-F1
#
_entry.id   AF-L8FT78-F1
#
_cell.length_a   1.000
_cell.length_b   1.000
_cell.length_c   1.000
_cell.angle_alpha   90.00
_cell.angle_beta   90.00
_cell.angle_gamma   90.00
#
_symmetry.space_group_name_H-M   'P 1'
#
loop_
_entity.id
_entity.type
_entity.pdbx_description
1 polymer ?
#
loop_
_entity_poly.entity_id
_entity_poly.type
_entity_poly.pdbx_seq_one_letter_code
_entity_poly.pdbx_strand_id
1 'polypeptide(L)'
;MEFCNNFEQERQRTDAFVTLLKDLDLLDTREAVFTPRNPDGTAATPQKIAEYFAVSEDKLKALPAEKLAELRDNGALGQIYAHLVSLLGWDRLIALAFQKAAAAQPTAGNA
;
A
#
# COMPACT_ATOMS: atom_id res chain seq x y z
N MET A 1 11.26 1.19 -28.78
CA MET A 1 12.12 0.21 -28.09
C MET A 1 12.59 0.70 -26.73
N GLU A 2 12.94 1.97 -26.57
CA GLU A 2 13.37 2.56 -25.28
C GLU A 2 12.37 2.34 -24.12
N PHE A 3 11.06 2.55 -24.35
CA PHE A 3 10.04 2.30 -23.33
C PHE A 3 10.07 0.85 -22.81
N CYS A 4 10.12 -0.15 -23.70
CA CYS A 4 10.14 -1.56 -23.31
C CYS A 4 11.40 -1.89 -22.49
N ASN A 5 12.55 -1.33 -22.88
CA ASN A 5 13.79 -1.53 -22.14
C ASN A 5 13.73 -0.89 -20.75
N ASN A 6 13.22 0.33 -20.63
CA ASN A 6 13.09 1.03 -19.36
C ASN A 6 12.08 0.29 -18.45
N PHE A 7 10.94 -0.13 -19.00
CA PHE A 7 9.94 -0.89 -18.26
C PHE A 7 10.51 -2.19 -17.70
N GLU A 8 11.26 -2.95 -18.51
CA GLU A 8 11.88 -4.20 -18.06
C GLU A 8 12.96 -3.97 -16.99
N GLN A 9 13.74 -2.89 -17.10
CA GLN A 9 14.70 -2.51 -16.05
C GLN A 9 14.00 -2.17 -14.72
N GLU A 10 12.90 -1.41 -14.76
CA GLU A 10 12.12 -1.10 -13.55
C GLU A 10 11.45 -2.35 -12.95
N ARG A 11 11.01 -3.29 -13.79
CA ARG A 11 10.50 -4.59 -13.34
C ARG A 11 11.57 -5.35 -12.55
N GLN A 12 12.79 -5.43 -13.08
CA GLN A 12 13.92 -6.10 -12.41
C GLN A 12 14.31 -5.41 -11.10
N ARG A 13 14.29 -4.06 -11.06
CA ARG A 13 14.52 -3.30 -9.82
C ARG A 13 13.46 -3.59 -8.76
N THR A 14 12.20 -3.69 -9.17
CA THR A 14 11.09 -4.04 -8.28
C THR A 14 11.26 -5.45 -7.72
N ASP A 15 11.59 -6.43 -8.57
CA ASP A 15 11.84 -7.80 -8.12
C ASP A 15 13.00 -7.88 -7.12
N ALA A 16 14.11 -7.20 -7.41
CA ALA A 16 15.27 -7.16 -6.53
C ALA A 16 14.93 -6.54 -5.17
N PHE A 17 14.14 -5.46 -5.16
CA PHE A 17 13.68 -4.83 -3.93
C PHE A 17 12.76 -5.76 -3.14
N VAL A 18 11.81 -6.44 -3.79
CA VAL A 18 10.93 -7.41 -3.12
C VAL A 18 11.71 -8.58 -2.53
N THR A 19 12.71 -9.10 -3.25
CA THR A 19 13.60 -10.15 -2.73
C THR A 19 14.37 -9.68 -1.51
N LEU A 20 14.96 -8.48 -1.54
CA LEU A 20 15.63 -7.87 -0.38
C LEU A 20 14.70 -7.81 0.85
N LEU A 21 13.45 -7.38 0.67
CA LEU A 21 12.48 -7.33 1.78
C LEU A 21 12.16 -8.72 2.33
N LYS A 22 12.07 -9.75 1.47
CA LYS A 22 11.81 -11.13 1.91
C LYS A 22 13.02 -11.74 2.63
N ASP A 23 14.23 -11.52 2.12
CA ASP A 23 15.46 -12.04 2.70
C ASP A 23 15.72 -11.47 4.10
N LEU A 24 15.29 -10.24 4.33
CA LEU A 24 15.33 -9.57 5.64
C LEU A 24 14.08 -9.84 6.50
N ASP A 25 13.16 -10.69 6.04
CA ASP A 25 11.86 -10.98 6.66
C ASP A 25 11.06 -9.71 7.01
N LEU A 26 11.08 -8.68 6.17
CA LEU A 26 10.48 -7.38 6.49
C LEU A 26 8.98 -7.28 6.19
N LEU A 27 8.35 -8.32 5.65
CA LEU A 27 6.94 -8.27 5.24
C LEU A 27 6.01 -8.89 6.29
N ASP A 28 4.89 -8.22 6.52
CA ASP A 28 3.73 -8.74 7.26
C ASP A 28 2.47 -8.65 6.40
N THR A 29 1.53 -9.56 6.65
CA THR A 29 0.17 -9.45 6.11
C THR A 29 -0.57 -8.32 6.83
N ARG A 30 -1.22 -7.45 6.06
CA ARG A 30 -2.05 -6.33 6.52
C ARG A 30 -3.42 -6.39 5.87
N GLU A 31 -4.40 -5.82 6.55
CA GLU A 31 -5.76 -5.69 6.06
C GLU A 31 -6.13 -4.21 5.88
N ALA A 32 -6.78 -3.90 4.77
CA ALA A 32 -7.45 -2.62 4.58
C ALA A 32 -8.93 -2.80 4.93
N VAL A 33 -9.40 -2.07 5.94
CA VAL A 33 -10.79 -2.11 6.41
C VAL A 33 -11.40 -0.73 6.26
N PHE A 34 -12.64 -0.69 5.78
CA PHE A 34 -13.40 0.55 5.61
C PHE A 34 -14.71 0.50 6.37
N THR A 35 -15.03 1.58 7.07
CA THR A 35 -16.28 1.72 7.81
C THR A 35 -17.12 2.82 7.15
N PRO A 36 -18.13 2.47 6.33
CA PRO A 36 -19.02 3.45 5.72
C PRO A 36 -19.84 4.18 6.78
N ARG A 37 -20.47 5.30 6.40
CA ARG A 37 -21.50 5.95 7.19
C ARG A 37 -22.90 5.58 6.67
N ASN A 38 -23.79 5.28 7.58
CA ASN A 38 -25.22 5.13 7.32
C ASN A 38 -25.85 6.47 6.93
N PRO A 39 -27.06 6.48 6.33
CA PRO A 39 -27.78 7.71 5.99
C PRO A 39 -28.07 8.64 7.18
N ASP A 40 -28.17 8.08 8.38
CA ASP A 40 -28.36 8.80 9.64
C ASP A 40 -27.03 9.37 10.22
N GLY A 41 -25.91 9.18 9.52
CA GLY A 41 -24.59 9.63 9.91
C GLY A 41 -23.84 8.72 10.88
N THR A 42 -24.46 7.62 11.34
CA THR A 42 -23.80 6.63 12.22
C THR A 42 -22.81 5.76 11.43
N ALA A 43 -21.87 5.12 12.13
CA ALA A 43 -20.94 4.17 11.51
C ALA A 43 -21.68 2.88 11.12
N ALA A 44 -21.53 2.44 9.88
CA ALA A 44 -22.02 1.16 9.39
C ALA A 44 -21.06 0.02 9.77
N THR A 45 -21.38 -1.21 9.39
CA THR A 45 -20.50 -2.37 9.61
C THR A 45 -19.18 -2.20 8.83
N PRO A 46 -18.01 -2.36 9.47
CA PRO A 46 -16.72 -2.37 8.79
C PRO A 46 -16.64 -3.48 7.74
N GLN A 47 -16.02 -3.17 6.60
CA GLN A 47 -15.86 -4.08 5.47
C GLN A 47 -14.37 -4.25 5.16
N LYS A 48 -13.90 -5.50 5.06
CA LYS A 48 -12.55 -5.80 4.59
C LYS A 48 -12.49 -5.57 3.07
N ILE A 49 -11.60 -4.68 2.66
CA ILE A 49 -11.43 -4.29 1.25
C ILE A 49 -10.32 -5.11 0.60
N ALA A 50 -9.23 -5.35 1.32
CA ALA A 50 -8.09 -6.10 0.81
C ALA A 50 -7.27 -6.73 1.94
N GLU A 51 -6.55 -7.78 1.59
CA GLU A 51 -5.42 -8.33 2.34
C GLU A 51 -4.17 -8.18 1.46
N TYR A 52 -3.08 -7.66 2.02
CA TYR A 52 -1.87 -7.34 1.28
C TYR A 52 -0.62 -7.49 2.14
N PHE A 53 0.54 -7.67 1.52
CA PHE A 53 1.82 -7.60 2.22
C PHE A 53 2.31 -6.16 2.32
N ALA A 54 2.81 -5.79 3.49
CA ALA A 54 3.41 -4.49 3.73
C ALA A 54 4.72 -4.63 4.52
N VAL A 55 5.60 -3.63 4.40
CA VAL A 55 6.76 -3.57 5.29
C VAL A 55 6.30 -3.40 6.74
N SER A 56 6.88 -4.21 7.61
CA SER A 56 6.70 -4.13 9.06
C SER A 56 7.67 -3.14 9.66
N GLU A 57 7.14 -2.08 10.27
CA GLU A 57 7.94 -1.08 10.96
C GLU A 57 8.68 -1.68 12.17
N ASP A 58 8.06 -2.64 12.86
CA ASP A 58 8.65 -3.30 14.02
C ASP A 58 9.82 -4.19 13.61
N LYS A 59 9.67 -4.98 12.54
CA LYS A 59 10.78 -5.80 12.02
C LYS A 59 11.91 -4.94 11.45
N LEU A 60 11.59 -3.82 10.80
CA LEU A 60 12.58 -2.85 10.35
C LEU A 60 13.38 -2.26 11.51
N LYS A 61 12.70 -1.83 12.59
CA LYS A 61 13.34 -1.31 13.81
C LYS A 61 14.20 -2.34 14.52
N ALA A 62 13.84 -3.62 14.42
CA ALA A 62 14.56 -4.72 15.04
C ALA A 62 15.82 -5.15 14.25
N LEU A 63 16.04 -4.62 13.03
CA LEU A 63 17.25 -4.93 12.27
C LEU A 63 18.52 -4.44 13.00
N PRO A 64 19.65 -5.16 12.85
CA PRO A 64 20.95 -4.68 13.31
C PRO A 64 21.31 -3.32 12.71
N ALA A 65 22.02 -2.49 13.47
CA ALA A 65 22.41 -1.15 13.05
C ALA A 65 23.25 -1.16 11.75
N GLU A 66 24.12 -2.17 11.57
CA GLU A 66 24.91 -2.31 10.34
C GLU A 66 24.02 -2.57 9.13
N LYS A 67 22.94 -3.34 9.30
CA LYS A 67 21.98 -3.61 8.21
C LYS A 67 21.15 -2.39 7.88
N LEU A 68 20.74 -1.60 8.87
CA LEU A 68 20.08 -0.32 8.62
C LEU A 68 21.01 0.66 7.88
N ALA A 69 22.30 0.69 8.23
CA ALA A 69 23.29 1.50 7.51
C ALA A 69 23.48 1.02 6.06
N GLU A 70 23.54 -0.29 5.83
CA GLU A 70 23.63 -0.87 4.48
C GLU A 70 22.41 -0.48 3.61
N LEU A 71 21.19 -0.60 4.17
CA LEU A 71 19.96 -0.18 3.49
C LEU A 71 19.93 1.32 3.19
N ARG A 72 20.48 2.15 4.08
CA ARG A 72 20.64 3.59 3.84
C ARG A 72 21.59 3.84 2.67
N ASP A 73 22.76 3.20 2.69
CA ASP A 73 23.85 3.47 1.75
C ASP A 73 23.52 2.98 0.34
N ASN A 74 22.75 1.89 0.21
CA ASN A 74 22.28 1.38 -1.09
C ASN A 74 20.94 2.00 -1.54
N GLY A 75 20.34 2.89 -0.75
CA GLY A 75 19.09 3.60 -1.06
C GLY A 75 17.80 2.83 -0.78
N ALA A 76 17.85 1.55 -0.42
CA ALA A 76 16.66 0.75 -0.14
C ALA A 76 15.85 1.27 1.06
N LEU A 77 16.52 1.85 2.07
CA LEU A 77 15.85 2.40 3.26
C LEU A 77 14.89 3.55 2.88
N GLY A 78 15.26 4.38 1.92
CA GLY A 78 14.38 5.46 1.42
C GLY A 78 13.11 4.88 0.79
N GLN A 79 13.25 3.82 0.00
CA GLN A 79 12.11 3.16 -0.64
C GLN A 79 11.19 2.44 0.37
N ILE A 80 11.77 1.86 1.42
CA ILE A 80 11.02 1.27 2.54
C ILE A 80 10.15 2.33 3.22
N TYR A 81 10.72 3.49 3.58
CA TYR A 81 9.93 4.55 4.21
C TYR A 81 8.90 5.16 3.26
N ALA A 82 9.22 5.30 1.96
CA ALA A 82 8.24 5.74 0.98
C ALA A 82 7.02 4.79 0.92
N HIS A 83 7.26 3.48 0.96
CA HIS A 83 6.19 2.49 1.07
C HIS A 83 5.37 2.68 2.35
N LEU A 84 6.00 2.73 3.53
CA LEU A 84 5.30 2.92 4.81
C LEU A 84 4.42 4.18 4.81
N VAL A 85 4.97 5.31 4.34
CA VAL A 85 4.22 6.59 4.28
C VAL A 85 3.07 6.51 3.30
N SER A 86 3.24 5.84 2.15
CA SER A 86 2.17 5.67 1.16
C SER A 86 0.95 4.93 1.70
N LEU A 87 1.13 4.02 2.66
CA LEU A 87 0.04 3.23 3.25
C LEU A 87 -0.94 4.10 4.06
N LEU A 88 -0.49 5.26 4.56
CA LEU A 88 -1.36 6.25 5.19
C LEU A 88 -2.41 6.82 4.21
N GLY A 89 -2.22 6.63 2.90
CA GLY A 89 -3.16 7.05 1.87
C GLY A 89 -4.37 6.14 1.69
N TRP A 90 -4.40 4.94 2.30
CA TRP A 90 -5.47 3.96 2.07
C TRP A 90 -6.87 4.51 2.38
N ASP A 91 -7.07 5.12 3.55
CA ASP A 91 -8.38 5.66 3.95
C ASP A 91 -8.91 6.70 2.94
N ARG A 92 -8.01 7.59 2.49
CA ARG A 92 -8.33 8.60 1.48
C ARG A 92 -8.69 7.95 0.14
N LEU A 93 -7.91 6.98 -0.32
CA LEU A 93 -8.14 6.32 -1.61
C LEU A 93 -9.45 5.53 -1.60
N ILE A 94 -9.76 4.83 -0.49
CA ILE A 94 -11.02 4.12 -0.34
C ILE A 94 -12.19 5.09 -0.35
N ALA A 95 -12.14 6.18 0.43
CA ALA A 95 -13.21 7.17 0.44
C ALA A 95 -13.46 7.76 -0.97
N LEU A 96 -12.40 8.09 -1.71
CA LEU A 96 -12.51 8.57 -3.09
C LEU A 96 -13.10 7.53 -4.04
N ALA A 97 -12.73 6.26 -3.89
CA ALA A 97 -13.27 5.18 -4.71
C ALA A 97 -14.79 5.01 -4.49
N PHE A 98 -15.24 5.03 -3.24
CA PHE A 98 -16.67 4.94 -2.91
C PHE A 98 -17.46 6.17 -3.39
N GLN A 99 -16.92 7.38 -3.23
CA GLN A 99 -17.56 8.60 -3.76
C GLN A 99 -17.74 8.53 -5.28
N LYS A 100 -16.72 8.04 -6.00
CA LYS A 100 -16.81 7.85 -7.46
C LYS A 100 -17.83 6.77 -7.83
N ALA A 101 -17.87 5.66 -7.09
CA ALA A 101 -18.84 4.59 -7.31
C ALA A 101 -20.29 5.08 -7.10
N ALA A 102 -20.55 5.84 -6.04
CA ALA A 102 -21.86 6.43 -5.77
C ALA A 102 -22.29 7.44 -6.84
N ALA A 103 -21.36 8.25 -7.37
CA ALA A 103 -21.64 9.21 -8.43
C ALA A 103 -21.87 8.55 -9.82
N ALA A 104 -21.33 7.35 -10.04
CA ALA A 104 -21.48 6.61 -11.29
C ALA A 104 -22.79 5.79 -11.38
N GLN A 105 -23.54 5.69 -10.28
CA GLN A 105 -24.83 5.01 -10.27
C GLN A 105 -25.91 5.94 -10.87
N PRO A 106 -26.51 5.60 -12.03
CA PRO A 106 -27.58 6.44 -12.58
C PRO A 106 -28.75 6.44 -11.59
N THR A 107 -29.25 7.63 -11.25
CA THR A 107 -30.54 7.80 -10.58
C THR A 107 -31.56 6.99 -11.36
N ALA A 108 -32.04 5.87 -10.79
CA ALA A 108 -33.15 5.14 -11.35
C ALA A 108 -34.31 6.14 -11.50
N GLY A 109 -34.59 6.51 -12.74
CA GLY A 109 -35.73 7.34 -13.08
C GLY A 109 -36.98 6.56 -12.68
N ASN A 110 -37.69 7.07 -11.67
CA ASN A 110 -39.02 6.59 -11.36
C ASN A 110 -39.91 6.98 -12.56
N ALA A 111 -40.39 5.96 -13.28
CA ALA A 111 -41.50 6.06 -14.22
C ALA A 111 -42.82 5.83 -13.47
#